data_AF-A0A520KPM7-F1
#
_entry.id   AF-A0A520KPM7-F1
#
_cell.length_a   1.000
_cell.length_b   1.000
_cell.length_c   1.000
_cell.angle_alpha   90.00
_cell.angle_beta   90.00
_cell.angle_gamma   90.00
#
_symmetry.space_group_name_H-M   'P 1'
#
loop_
_entity.id
_entity.type
_entity.pdbx_description
1 polymer ?
#
loop_
_entity_poly.entity_id
_entity_poly.type
_entity_poly.pdbx_seq_one_letter_code
_entity_poly.pdbx_strand_id
1 'polypeptide(L)'
;MLKLLCISVLLLAIDYIWIEESKRKKVVARDIHKPYEVFCPRIGALPNSLILSLALISAGMGKEALISLYLLFIGLFDDVAGLKNMEKVLLAGIPFLIIEGHPVLFVPAFLFPVISFLFGSFSSNATNTLAGYNGLETGL
;
A
#
# COMPACT_ATOMS: atom_id res chain seq x y z
N MET A 1 24.15 1.83 15.14
CA MET A 1 23.29 2.75 15.92
C MET A 1 23.04 4.07 15.20
N LEU A 2 24.07 4.84 14.82
CA LEU A 2 23.91 6.14 14.13
C LEU A 2 23.11 6.06 12.82
N LYS A 3 23.38 5.06 11.96
CA LYS A 3 22.66 4.88 10.68
C LYS A 3 21.15 4.65 10.86
N LEU A 4 20.77 3.85 11.85
CA LEU A 4 19.36 3.59 12.17
C LEU A 4 18.67 4.86 12.67
N LEU A 5 19.35 5.62 13.55
CA LEU A 5 18.85 6.91 14.01
C LEU A 5 18.64 7.88 12.84
N CYS A 6 19.59 7.96 11.90
CA CYS A 6 19.46 8.81 10.72
C CYS A 6 18.26 8.41 9.84
N ILE A 7 18.03 7.11 9.64
CA ILE A 7 16.87 6.61 8.87
C ILE A 7 15.56 6.95 9.58
N SER A 8 15.48 6.72 10.89
CA SER A 8 14.28 7.05 11.68
C SER A 8 13.96 8.55 11.64
N VAL A 9 14.98 9.41 11.78
CA VAL A 9 14.81 10.87 11.70
C VAL A 9 14.36 11.30 10.30
N LEU A 10 14.92 10.70 9.25
CA LEU A 10 14.51 10.99 7.87
C LEU A 10 13.04 10.60 7.62
N LEU A 11 12.62 9.41 8.07
CA LEU A 11 11.24 8.95 7.94
C LEU A 11 10.27 9.89 8.65
N LEU A 12 10.56 10.26 9.90
CA LEU A 12 9.74 11.21 10.67
C LEU A 12 9.67 12.57 9.99
N ALA A 13 10.78 13.05 9.42
CA ALA A 13 10.80 14.32 8.70
C ALA A 13 9.93 14.26 7.43
N ILE A 14 9.99 13.16 6.68
CA ILE A 14 9.18 12.95 5.48
C ILE A 14 7.69 12.88 5.84
N ASP A 15 7.32 12.12 6.87
CA ASP A 15 5.93 12.02 7.33
C ASP A 15 5.40 13.38 7.80
N TYR A 16 6.22 14.14 8.54
CA TYR A 16 5.86 15.50 8.96
C TYR A 16 5.60 16.42 7.77
N ILE A 17 6.51 16.44 6.78
CA ILE A 17 6.34 17.23 5.55
C ILE A 17 5.06 16.82 4.82
N TRP A 18 4.79 15.52 4.73
CA TRP A 18 3.59 15.00 4.08
C TRP A 18 2.30 15.40 4.79
N ILE A 19 2.29 15.35 6.12
CA ILE A 19 1.16 15.78 6.94
C ILE A 19 0.86 17.27 6.71
N GLU A 20 1.89 18.12 6.76
CA GLU A 20 1.72 19.57 6.58
C GLU A 20 1.29 19.92 5.15
N GLU A 21 1.83 19.23 4.14
CA GLU A 21 1.39 19.41 2.75
C GLU A 21 -0.04 18.98 2.50
N SER A 22 -0.43 17.85 3.10
CA SER A 22 -1.81 17.34 3.00
C SER A 22 -2.80 18.36 3.58
N LYS A 23 -2.47 18.95 4.73
CA LYS A 23 -3.26 20.05 5.32
C LYS A 23 -3.31 21.27 4.40
N ARG A 24 -2.15 21.71 3.89
CA ARG A 24 -2.07 22.89 3.00
C ARG A 24 -2.90 22.73 1.73
N LYS A 25 -2.87 21.53 1.13
CA LYS A 25 -3.60 21.20 -0.10
C LYS A 25 -5.05 20.72 0.14
N LYS A 26 -5.52 20.70 1.39
CA LYS A 26 -6.84 20.18 1.78
C LYS A 26 -7.06 18.71 1.36
N VAL A 27 -5.99 17.91 1.28
CA VAL A 27 -6.03 16.46 1.06
C VAL A 27 -6.11 15.77 2.43
N VAL A 28 -7.12 16.14 3.19
CA VAL A 28 -7.35 15.66 4.55
C VAL A 28 -8.76 15.07 4.70
N ALA A 29 -8.92 14.20 5.68
CA ALA A 29 -10.20 13.63 6.09
C ALA A 29 -10.37 13.77 7.60
N ARG A 30 -11.61 13.89 8.05
CA ARG A 30 -11.93 13.93 9.49
C ARG A 30 -11.75 12.53 10.08
N ASP A 31 -11.09 12.44 11.23
CA ASP A 31 -11.08 11.23 12.04
C ASP A 31 -12.46 11.03 12.69
N ILE A 32 -13.17 9.98 12.27
CA ILE A 32 -14.52 9.66 12.73
C ILE A 32 -14.55 9.07 14.16
N HIS A 33 -13.40 8.65 14.69
CA HIS A 33 -13.30 7.99 16.00
C HIS A 33 -12.95 8.96 17.14
N LYS A 34 -12.74 10.25 16.84
CA LYS A 34 -12.48 11.28 17.84
C LYS A 34 -13.73 12.14 18.08
N PRO A 35 -14.06 12.46 19.34
CA PRO A 35 -15.24 13.28 19.66
C PRO A 35 -15.07 14.76 19.29
N TYR A 36 -13.84 15.19 19.00
CA TYR A 36 -13.49 16.53 18.54
C TYR A 36 -13.01 16.50 17.08
N GLU A 37 -12.99 17.67 16.44
CA GLU A 37 -12.59 17.80 15.04
C GLU A 37 -11.07 17.65 14.90
N VAL A 38 -10.66 16.52 14.32
CA VAL A 38 -9.26 16.22 13.97
C VAL A 38 -9.22 15.85 12.51
N PHE A 39 -8.29 16.45 11.77
CA PHE A 39 -8.04 16.13 10.38
C PHE A 39 -6.72 15.41 10.22
N CYS A 40 -6.75 14.31 9.49
CA CYS A 40 -5.60 13.50 9.14
C CYS A 40 -5.41 13.52 7.61
N PRO A 41 -4.19 13.30 7.08
CA PRO A 41 -4.00 13.09 5.66
C PRO A 41 -4.93 11.99 5.15
N ARG A 42 -5.64 12.25 4.04
CA ARG A 42 -6.52 11.24 3.43
C ARG A 42 -5.71 10.04 2.92
N ILE A 43 -4.54 10.32 2.34
CA ILE A 43 -3.63 9.34 1.75
C ILE A 43 -2.43 9.20 2.68
N GLY A 44 -2.58 8.41 3.75
CA GLY A 44 -1.59 8.35 4.84
C GLY A 44 -0.27 7.65 4.47
N ALA A 45 -0.35 6.57 3.69
CA ALA A 45 0.79 5.67 3.47
C ALA A 45 1.74 6.09 2.32
N LEU A 46 1.43 7.15 1.57
CA LEU A 46 2.15 7.52 0.34
C LEU A 46 3.69 7.59 0.52
N PRO A 47 4.23 8.30 1.53
CA PRO A 47 5.68 8.39 1.65
C PRO A 47 6.33 7.03 1.94
N ASN A 48 5.73 6.24 2.84
CA ASN A 48 6.24 4.92 3.20
C ASN A 48 6.19 3.95 2.02
N SER A 49 5.11 3.95 1.24
CA SER A 49 4.99 3.11 0.03
C SER A 49 6.00 3.49 -1.05
N LEU A 50 6.31 4.79 -1.22
CA LEU A 50 7.35 5.24 -2.13
C LEU A 50 8.75 4.80 -1.67
N ILE A 51 9.04 4.96 -0.38
CA ILE A 51 10.33 4.57 0.21
C ILE A 51 10.53 3.06 0.08
N LEU A 52 9.51 2.25 0.37
CA LEU A 52 9.57 0.80 0.18
C LEU A 52 9.89 0.45 -1.27
N SER A 53 9.19 1.08 -2.22
CA SER A 53 9.42 0.83 -3.65
C SER A 53 10.86 1.17 -4.06
N LEU A 54 11.39 2.32 -3.63
CA LEU A 54 12.79 2.71 -3.90
C LEU A 54 13.80 1.78 -3.22
N ALA A 55 13.50 1.30 -2.01
CA ALA A 55 14.33 0.35 -1.29
C ALA A 55 14.42 -1.00 -2.03
N LEU A 56 13.29 -1.50 -2.54
CA LEU A 56 13.24 -2.72 -3.35
C LEU A 56 14.06 -2.59 -4.64
N ILE A 57 13.95 -1.45 -5.34
CA ILE A 57 14.80 -1.16 -6.52
C ILE A 57 16.28 -1.19 -6.14
N SER A 58 16.64 -0.52 -5.04
CA SER A 58 18.03 -0.44 -4.58
C SER A 58 18.60 -1.81 -4.16
N ALA A 59 17.72 -2.72 -3.71
CA ALA A 59 18.07 -4.10 -3.36
C ALA A 59 18.15 -5.04 -4.58
N GLY A 60 17.87 -4.57 -5.80
CA GLY A 60 17.81 -5.40 -7.00
C GLY A 60 16.54 -6.25 -7.14
N MET A 61 15.52 -5.99 -6.31
CA MET A 61 14.24 -6.71 -6.29
C MET A 61 13.24 -6.06 -7.26
N GLY A 62 13.56 -6.11 -8.56
CA GLY A 62 12.86 -5.35 -9.60
C GLY A 62 11.39 -5.75 -9.80
N LYS A 63 11.06 -7.04 -9.69
CA LYS A 63 9.66 -7.52 -9.85
C LYS A 63 8.81 -7.05 -8.67
N GLU A 64 9.33 -7.16 -7.46
CA GLU A 64 8.68 -6.75 -6.22
C GLU A 64 8.50 -5.23 -6.18
N ALA A 65 9.51 -4.48 -6.62
CA ALA A 65 9.40 -3.03 -6.78
C ALA A 65 8.28 -2.65 -7.77
N LEU A 66 8.17 -3.36 -8.90
CA LEU A 66 7.12 -3.11 -9.87
C LEU A 66 5.72 -3.39 -9.29
N ILE A 67 5.56 -4.50 -8.56
CA ILE A 67 4.31 -4.82 -7.86
C ILE A 67 3.97 -3.72 -6.85
N SER A 68 4.93 -3.31 -6.03
CA SER A 68 4.78 -2.25 -5.03
C SER A 68 4.35 -0.92 -5.66
N LEU A 69 5.02 -0.48 -6.74
CA LEU A 69 4.67 0.74 -7.46
C LEU A 69 3.29 0.66 -8.12
N TYR A 70 2.95 -0.49 -8.70
CA TYR A 70 1.65 -0.70 -9.33
C TYR A 70 0.52 -0.60 -8.29
N LEU A 71 0.65 -1.28 -7.14
CA LEU A 71 -0.35 -1.23 -6.07
C LEU A 71 -0.47 0.18 -5.49
N LEU A 72 0.65 0.89 -5.32
CA LEU A 72 0.63 2.29 -4.91
C LEU A 72 -0.17 3.15 -5.91
N PHE A 73 0.07 2.98 -7.21
CA PHE A 73 -0.65 3.71 -8.24
C PHE A 73 -2.15 3.42 -8.22
N ILE A 74 -2.55 2.15 -8.09
CA ILE A 74 -3.97 1.77 -8.02
C ILE A 74 -4.63 2.33 -6.76
N GLY A 75 -3.96 2.28 -5.60
CA GLY A 75 -4.48 2.88 -4.36
C GLY A 75 -4.68 4.39 -4.49
N LEU A 76 -3.70 5.10 -5.04
CA LEU A 76 -3.82 6.53 -5.33
C LEU A 76 -4.94 6.83 -6.32
N PHE A 77 -5.08 6.01 -7.36
CA PHE A 77 -6.14 6.17 -8.35
C PHE A 77 -7.52 5.92 -7.73
N ASP A 78 -7.66 4.93 -6.86
CA ASP A 78 -8.89 4.65 -6.12
C ASP A 78 -9.30 5.81 -5.22
N ASP A 79 -8.36 6.39 -4.48
CA ASP A 79 -8.61 7.56 -3.62
C ASP A 79 -9.09 8.80 -4.38
N VAL A 80 -8.72 8.92 -5.66
CA VAL A 80 -9.08 10.06 -6.53
C VAL A 80 -10.35 9.79 -7.34
N ALA A 81 -10.46 8.61 -7.95
CA ALA A 81 -11.49 8.27 -8.93
C ALA A 81 -12.64 7.44 -8.36
N GLY A 82 -12.45 6.78 -7.21
CA GLY A 82 -13.44 5.92 -6.57
C GLY A 82 -13.78 4.68 -7.41
N LEU A 83 -12.87 3.69 -7.41
CA LEU A 83 -13.06 2.46 -8.17
C LEU A 83 -14.23 1.63 -7.65
N LYS A 84 -14.92 0.92 -8.55
CA LYS A 84 -15.92 -0.09 -8.19
C LYS A 84 -15.24 -1.31 -7.57
N ASN A 85 -15.97 -2.04 -6.72
CA ASN A 85 -15.44 -3.24 -6.05
C ASN A 85 -14.80 -4.24 -7.02
N MET A 86 -15.43 -4.49 -8.18
CA MET A 86 -14.85 -5.37 -9.20
C MET A 86 -13.56 -4.84 -9.79
N GLU A 87 -13.44 -3.52 -10.00
CA GLU A 87 -12.23 -2.89 -10.53
C GLU A 87 -11.09 -3.01 -9.52
N LYS A 88 -11.36 -2.82 -8.22
CA LYS A 88 -10.36 -3.01 -7.15
C LYS A 88 -9.84 -4.44 -7.10
N VAL A 89 -10.73 -5.42 -7.18
CA VAL A 89 -10.36 -6.85 -7.19
C VAL A 89 -9.50 -7.19 -8.40
N LEU A 90 -9.92 -6.74 -9.60
CA LEU A 90 -9.22 -7.06 -10.84
C LEU A 90 -7.85 -6.38 -10.91
N LEU A 91 -7.80 -5.07 -10.67
CA LEU A 91 -6.57 -4.29 -10.78
C LEU A 91 -5.55 -4.71 -9.72
N ALA A 92 -5.96 -4.98 -8.48
CA ALA A 92 -5.04 -5.43 -7.44
C ALA A 92 -4.40 -6.79 -7.74
N GLY A 93 -5.08 -7.68 -8.46
CA GLY A 93 -4.56 -9.02 -8.79
C GLY A 93 -3.57 -9.05 -9.96
N ILE A 94 -3.71 -8.15 -10.94
CA ILE A 94 -2.88 -8.10 -12.16
C ILE A 94 -1.37 -8.15 -11.90
N PRO A 95 -0.78 -7.33 -11.01
CA PRO A 95 0.67 -7.28 -10.86
C PRO A 95 1.25 -8.61 -10.35
N PHE A 96 0.46 -9.45 -9.68
CA PHE A 96 0.90 -10.74 -9.16
C PHE A 96 1.02 -11.82 -10.24
N LEU A 97 0.54 -11.57 -11.46
CA LEU A 97 0.71 -12.49 -12.59
C LEU A 97 2.17 -12.60 -13.06
N ILE A 98 3.03 -11.65 -12.72
CA ILE A 98 4.46 -11.67 -13.07
C ILE A 98 5.29 -12.52 -12.10
N ILE A 99 4.69 -12.93 -10.98
CA ILE A 99 5.33 -13.83 -10.02
C ILE A 99 5.43 -15.19 -10.69
N GLU A 100 6.63 -15.72 -10.71
CA GLU A 100 6.93 -17.06 -11.21
C GLU A 100 7.16 -18.00 -10.03
N GLY A 101 6.80 -19.27 -10.19
CA GLY A 101 7.00 -20.29 -9.17
C GLY A 101 5.83 -21.24 -9.03
N HIS A 102 5.96 -22.23 -8.16
CA HIS A 102 4.87 -23.12 -7.79
C HIS A 102 4.98 -23.52 -6.32
N PRO A 103 4.64 -22.61 -5.39
CA PRO A 103 4.87 -22.83 -3.96
C PRO A 103 3.81 -23.76 -3.33
N VAL A 104 2.70 -24.06 -4.03
CA VAL A 104 1.58 -24.80 -3.45
C VAL A 104 1.72 -26.29 -3.76
N LEU A 105 2.05 -27.10 -2.75
CA LEU A 105 2.05 -28.55 -2.86
C LEU A 105 0.66 -29.07 -3.28
N PHE A 106 0.62 -30.08 -4.15
CA PHE A 106 -0.59 -30.79 -4.62
C PHE A 106 -1.56 -30.01 -5.53
N VAL A 107 -1.18 -28.80 -5.99
CA VAL A 107 -1.96 -28.06 -6.99
C VAL A 107 -1.34 -28.25 -8.39
N PRO A 108 -2.14 -28.37 -9.46
CA PRO A 108 -1.63 -28.37 -10.82
C PRO A 108 -0.95 -27.04 -11.20
N ALA A 109 0.25 -27.11 -11.79
CA ALA A 109 1.05 -25.93 -12.09
C ALA A 109 0.38 -24.90 -13.01
N PHE A 110 -0.49 -25.35 -13.91
CA PHE A 110 -1.23 -24.44 -14.80
C PHE A 110 -2.23 -23.54 -14.07
N LEU A 111 -2.62 -23.87 -12.83
CA LEU A 111 -3.50 -23.04 -12.00
C LEU A 111 -2.75 -21.94 -11.24
N PHE A 112 -1.42 -22.00 -11.20
CA PHE A 112 -0.62 -21.05 -10.43
C PHE A 112 -0.88 -19.57 -10.76
N PRO A 113 -1.00 -19.15 -12.04
CA PRO A 113 -1.32 -17.75 -12.35
C PRO A 113 -2.65 -17.29 -11.75
N VAL A 114 -3.67 -18.15 -11.77
CA VAL A 114 -4.98 -17.86 -11.19
C VAL A 114 -4.87 -17.73 -9.68
N ILE A 115 -4.12 -18.61 -9.03
CA ILE A 115 -3.91 -18.58 -7.58
C ILE A 115 -3.12 -17.33 -7.17
N SER A 116 -2.05 -17.01 -7.88
CA SER A 116 -1.22 -15.82 -7.62
C SER A 116 -2.07 -14.54 -7.74
N PHE A 117 -2.88 -14.44 -8.79
CA PHE A 117 -3.81 -13.34 -9.00
C PHE A 117 -4.82 -13.19 -7.84
N LEU A 118 -5.48 -14.29 -7.47
CA LEU A 118 -6.48 -14.28 -6.40
C LEU A 118 -5.85 -13.98 -5.03
N PHE A 119 -4.67 -14.53 -4.78
CA PHE A 119 -3.93 -14.30 -3.54
C PHE A 119 -3.49 -12.83 -3.42
N GLY A 120 -2.95 -12.25 -4.50
CA GLY A 120 -2.57 -10.85 -4.54
C GLY A 120 -3.76 -9.90 -4.35
N SER A 121 -4.85 -10.19 -5.06
CA SER A 121 -6.11 -9.46 -4.92
C SER A 121 -6.66 -9.54 -3.49
N PHE A 122 -6.68 -10.73 -2.89
CA PHE A 122 -7.08 -10.93 -1.50
C PHE A 122 -6.19 -10.14 -0.54
N SER A 123 -4.88 -10.25 -0.67
CA SER A 123 -3.92 -9.61 0.23
C SER A 123 -4.08 -8.08 0.24
N SER A 124 -4.28 -7.47 -0.94
CA SER A 124 -4.47 -6.02 -1.05
C SER A 124 -5.84 -5.54 -0.55
N ASN A 125 -6.90 -6.35 -0.66
CA ASN A 125 -8.26 -5.94 -0.28
C ASN A 125 -8.60 -6.32 1.16
N ALA A 126 -7.94 -7.33 1.74
CA ALA A 126 -8.16 -7.76 3.11
C ALA A 126 -7.79 -6.64 4.11
N THR A 127 -6.64 -5.99 3.92
CA THR A 127 -6.22 -4.85 4.75
C THR A 127 -7.22 -3.70 4.66
N ASN A 128 -7.66 -3.34 3.45
CA ASN A 128 -8.65 -2.28 3.22
C ASN A 128 -10.02 -2.60 3.82
N THR A 129 -10.41 -3.89 3.90
CA THR A 129 -11.70 -4.30 4.50
C THR A 129 -11.65 -4.25 6.02
N LEU A 130 -10.47 -4.51 6.60
CA LEU A 130 -10.22 -4.45 8.05
C LEU A 130 -9.88 -3.03 8.52
N ALA A 131 -9.81 -2.07 7.61
CA ALA A 131 -9.56 -0.66 7.88
C ALA A 131 -10.62 -0.02 8.79
N GLY A 132 -10.29 1.16 9.30
CA GLY A 132 -11.23 2.04 10.00
C GLY A 132 -10.71 2.49 11.36
N TYR A 133 -9.96 1.65 12.07
CA TYR A 133 -9.38 2.04 13.36
C TYR A 133 -7.96 2.60 13.19
N ASN A 134 -7.65 3.65 13.95
CA ASN A 134 -6.34 4.30 13.92
C ASN A 134 -5.22 3.30 14.20
N GLY A 135 -4.31 3.12 13.23
CA GLY A 135 -3.15 2.26 13.33
C GLY A 135 -3.40 0.77 13.06
N LEU A 136 -4.64 0.35 12.78
CA LEU A 136 -4.95 -1.06 12.53
C LEU A 136 -4.34 -1.55 11.20
N GLU A 137 -4.50 -0.79 10.11
CA GLU A 137 -3.97 -1.16 8.79
C GLU A 137 -2.43 -1.21 8.76
N THR A 138 -1.76 -0.36 9.53
CA THR A 138 -0.29 -0.33 9.62
C THR A 138 0.24 -1.40 10.59
N GLY A 139 -0.58 -1.86 11.52
CA GLY A 139 -0.19 -2.84 12.53
C GLY A 139 -0.36 -4.30 12.09
N LEU A 140 -1.28 -4.58 11.16
CA LEU A 140 -1.50 -5.89 10.54
C LEU A 140 -0.46 -6.18 9.46
#